data_AF-A0A9W9N3F2-F1
#
_entry.id   AF-A0A9W9N3F2-F1
#
_cell.length_a   1.000
_cell.length_b   1.000
_cell.length_c   1.000
_cell.angle_alpha   90.00
_cell.angle_beta   90.00
_cell.angle_gamma   90.00
#
_symmetry.space_group_name_H-M   'P 1'
#
loop_
_entity.id
_entity.type
_entity.pdbx_description
1 polymer ?
#
loop_
_entity_poly.entity_id
_entity_poly.type
_entity_poly.pdbx_seq_one_letter_code
_entity_poly.pdbx_strand_id
1 'polypeptide(L)'
;MGDAQLETSQAAIAPAHISMDPGGSLPFHQEVFDDIPNTLPEHNVINQPYPCLDSVLPHLGDILSPVEASEMLEVYFNEEHNSVFKSSSPYMLAHVLHPSSVLHPTDPRPISPALLAVILFCVAQTADMRIFDTPGARERMSVDLYRLSLNLLEREDPDNYFRTSDGWQFHHPQHASDSPSNPPSAQDRQPSGKGLLPRQLGSTDVILAVAILTIVISGGHYKADALKWRDKLFRLIRASGLTMEDQDIDLGPVFCGLYNGDSTFRRWFIAKEERRRLFWLAYCLDRHLALSFNMRLIIPEGTFCVRTPLPERLWRTLNAADLNCIPACLLGPPTQISGTGFFEYFLPLARILGHIIDLHHIRNHPTLGEFVSQDAIRRLEDMISRREQELTELDSQPSLMFPGELAVKLPLVKAYSTYLLHVFYILLHGKWDPISMIEDKDDWITSESFLTCASHALSATSMVSQILALDPEMAFMPYLFGIYLLQGSFILLLFVDRMPELGPNRSVEEVCETIIRAHEVSVVTLDTTFQKNFRKVFRSMLYDAQQAGPHSWDEHKARRRELLSLYRWTPLTQGLAY
;
A
#
# COMPACT_ATOMS: atom_id res chain seq x y z
N MET A 1 65.59 8.94 -25.36
CA MET A 1 65.92 10.32 -24.99
C MET A 1 64.96 10.71 -23.88
N GLY A 2 65.25 10.68 -22.59
CA GLY A 2 66.41 10.41 -21.72
C GLY A 2 65.83 10.56 -20.29
N ASP A 3 66.32 10.01 -19.19
CA ASP A 3 67.63 9.45 -18.89
C ASP A 3 67.56 8.62 -17.59
N ALA A 4 68.55 7.73 -17.49
CA ALA A 4 69.26 7.24 -16.30
C ALA A 4 68.58 6.24 -15.33
N GLN A 5 68.88 4.96 -15.57
CA GLN A 5 69.20 3.95 -14.56
C GLN A 5 70.52 4.30 -13.83
N LEU A 6 70.68 3.84 -12.59
CA LEU A 6 71.82 3.07 -12.01
C LEU A 6 71.64 3.04 -10.48
N GLU A 7 71.27 1.92 -9.87
CA GLU A 7 72.09 0.75 -9.50
C GLU A 7 73.05 0.95 -8.31
N THR A 8 72.71 0.26 -7.20
CA THR A 8 73.60 -0.52 -6.31
C THR A 8 74.69 0.26 -5.51
N SER A 9 75.12 -0.13 -4.30
CA SER A 9 75.38 -1.46 -3.76
C SER A 9 75.81 -1.33 -2.28
N GLN A 10 75.60 -2.40 -1.49
CA GLN A 10 76.52 -2.95 -0.47
C GLN A 10 76.88 -2.08 0.77
N ALA A 11 77.20 -2.59 1.96
CA ALA A 11 77.31 -3.93 2.52
C ALA A 11 77.25 -3.82 4.07
N ALA A 12 77.06 -4.99 4.69
CA ALA A 12 77.00 -5.27 6.12
C ALA A 12 78.20 -4.81 6.96
N ILE A 13 78.02 -4.81 8.30
CA ILE A 13 78.85 -5.49 9.33
C ILE A 13 78.35 -5.08 10.73
N ALA A 14 78.00 -6.08 11.56
CA ALA A 14 77.77 -6.00 13.02
C ALA A 14 79.12 -6.20 13.77
N PRO A 15 79.26 -6.50 15.09
CA PRO A 15 78.38 -6.45 16.28
C PRO A 15 79.11 -5.91 17.57
N ALA A 16 78.46 -5.90 18.74
CA ALA A 16 79.04 -6.25 20.09
C ALA A 16 78.02 -6.01 21.24
N HIS A 17 77.47 -7.06 21.87
CA HIS A 17 77.79 -7.62 23.23
C HIS A 17 77.56 -6.65 24.42
N ILE A 18 76.43 -6.71 25.16
CA ILE A 18 76.01 -7.59 26.31
C ILE A 18 76.69 -7.29 27.66
N SER A 19 75.89 -6.90 28.68
CA SER A 19 76.01 -7.27 30.12
C SER A 19 74.74 -6.82 30.90
N MET A 20 73.76 -7.69 31.18
CA MET A 20 73.42 -8.41 32.43
C MET A 20 72.69 -7.63 33.56
N ASP A 21 71.35 -7.76 33.58
CA ASP A 21 70.39 -8.16 34.67
C ASP A 21 70.41 -7.54 36.09
N PRO A 22 69.35 -7.69 36.94
CA PRO A 22 67.99 -8.25 36.74
C PRO A 22 66.83 -7.45 37.41
N GLY A 23 65.58 -7.80 37.07
CA GLY A 23 64.44 -7.69 37.99
C GLY A 23 63.40 -6.60 37.68
N GLY A 24 62.23 -7.02 37.22
CA GLY A 24 61.06 -6.14 37.12
C GLY A 24 60.10 -6.58 36.00
N SER A 25 59.18 -7.48 36.34
CA SER A 25 58.08 -7.92 35.48
C SER A 25 57.22 -6.71 35.09
N LEU A 26 57.11 -6.42 33.79
CA LEU A 26 56.23 -5.38 33.23
C LEU A 26 54.77 -5.88 33.16
N PRO A 27 53.79 -5.14 33.69
CA PRO A 27 52.39 -5.29 33.35
C PRO A 27 51.97 -4.31 32.24
N PHE A 28 50.99 -4.76 31.45
CA PHE A 28 50.28 -4.02 30.41
C PHE A 28 49.65 -2.71 30.89
N HIS A 29 49.84 -1.61 30.15
CA HIS A 29 49.00 -0.40 30.16
C HIS A 29 48.89 0.07 28.69
N GLN A 30 47.74 -0.01 28.05
CA GLN A 30 46.55 0.85 28.16
C GLN A 30 46.72 2.16 27.36
N GLU A 31 45.82 2.29 26.39
CA GLU A 31 45.81 3.19 25.25
C GLU A 31 45.61 4.67 25.64
N VAL A 32 46.27 5.57 24.88
CA VAL A 32 45.98 7.00 24.83
C VAL A 32 45.86 7.37 23.36
N PHE A 33 44.63 7.60 22.89
CA PHE A 33 44.33 8.40 21.71
C PHE A 33 43.06 9.21 22.02
N ASP A 34 43.26 10.39 22.59
CA ASP A 34 42.29 11.49 22.53
C ASP A 34 42.44 12.17 21.16
N ASP A 35 41.34 12.22 20.41
CA ASP A 35 40.85 13.35 19.59
C ASP A 35 39.97 12.87 18.41
N ILE A 36 38.67 12.75 18.66
CA ILE A 36 37.61 12.80 17.63
C ILE A 36 36.48 13.71 18.17
N PRO A 37 35.93 14.67 17.38
CA PRO A 37 34.97 15.64 17.89
C PRO A 37 33.56 15.05 18.07
N ASN A 38 33.07 15.12 19.31
CA ASN A 38 31.68 15.21 19.77
C ASN A 38 30.58 14.58 18.90
N THR A 39 30.32 13.29 19.12
CA THR A 39 28.99 12.71 18.99
C THR A 39 28.06 13.29 20.06
N LEU A 40 26.86 13.71 19.66
CA LEU A 40 25.78 14.13 20.56
C LEU A 40 25.53 13.05 21.63
N PRO A 41 25.29 13.41 22.90
CA PRO A 41 25.08 12.43 23.96
C PRO A 41 23.74 11.72 23.75
N GLU A 42 23.75 10.38 23.77
CA GLU A 42 22.56 9.57 23.99
C GLU A 42 21.88 10.02 25.29
N HIS A 43 20.85 10.86 25.17
CA HIS A 43 19.94 11.11 26.26
C HIS A 43 19.02 9.89 26.38
N ASN A 44 19.17 9.13 27.47
CA ASN A 44 18.10 8.35 28.06
C ASN A 44 16.98 9.32 28.50
N VAL A 45 16.19 9.81 27.53
CA VAL A 45 14.92 10.47 27.81
C VAL A 45 13.95 9.36 28.19
N ILE A 46 13.38 9.45 29.40
CA ILE A 46 12.18 8.69 29.73
C ILE A 46 11.14 9.10 28.69
N ASN A 47 10.84 8.24 27.70
CA ASN A 47 9.87 8.52 26.62
C ASN A 47 8.52 8.86 27.25
N GLN A 48 8.24 10.15 27.40
CA GLN A 48 6.91 10.60 27.78
C GLN A 48 5.96 10.21 26.65
N PRO A 49 4.77 9.65 26.96
CA PRO A 49 3.80 9.32 25.94
C PRO A 49 3.43 10.53 25.10
N TYR A 50 3.20 10.33 23.80
CA TYR A 50 2.76 11.43 22.95
C TYR A 50 1.43 12.01 23.45
N PRO A 51 1.29 13.34 23.59
CA PRO A 51 0.06 13.94 24.14
C PRO A 51 -1.21 13.62 23.34
N CYS A 52 -1.09 13.27 22.06
CA CYS A 52 -2.24 12.85 21.26
C CYS A 52 -2.92 11.57 21.80
N LEU A 53 -2.18 10.72 22.53
CA LEU A 53 -2.69 9.49 23.13
C LEU A 53 -3.62 9.74 24.32
N ASP A 54 -3.60 10.91 24.94
CA ASP A 54 -4.39 11.21 26.15
C ASP A 54 -5.89 10.92 25.97
N SER A 55 -6.40 11.07 24.74
CA SER A 55 -7.79 10.77 24.40
C SER A 55 -8.14 9.27 24.39
N VAL A 56 -7.18 8.39 24.08
CA VAL A 56 -7.39 6.94 23.92
C VAL A 56 -6.87 6.13 25.12
N LEU A 57 -5.87 6.62 25.86
CA LEU A 57 -5.29 5.95 27.03
C LEU A 57 -6.33 5.46 28.05
N PRO A 58 -7.39 6.23 28.41
CA PRO A 58 -8.41 5.75 29.36
C PRO A 58 -9.19 4.53 28.87
N HIS A 59 -9.24 4.31 27.55
CA HIS A 59 -9.96 3.21 26.93
C HIS A 59 -9.08 2.00 26.63
N LEU A 60 -7.75 2.17 26.60
CA LEU A 60 -6.80 1.09 26.37
C LEU A 60 -6.72 0.12 27.56
N GLY A 61 -7.01 0.58 28.78
CA GLY A 61 -7.04 -0.29 29.97
C GLY A 61 -5.77 -1.13 30.11
N ASP A 62 -5.94 -2.45 30.22
CA ASP A 62 -4.84 -3.42 30.32
C ASP A 62 -4.37 -3.96 28.94
N ILE A 63 -4.87 -3.42 27.82
CA ILE A 63 -4.50 -3.88 26.48
C ILE A 63 -3.08 -3.44 26.13
N LEU A 64 -2.75 -2.17 26.38
CA LEU A 64 -1.45 -1.55 26.08
C LEU A 64 -1.09 -0.52 27.14
N SER A 65 0.18 -0.52 27.55
CA SER A 65 0.75 0.57 28.34
C SER A 65 0.95 1.83 27.49
N PRO A 66 1.04 3.02 28.10
CA PRO A 66 1.27 4.27 27.37
C PRO A 66 2.57 4.29 26.54
N VAL A 67 3.60 3.57 27.01
CA VAL A 67 4.89 3.45 26.32
C VAL A 67 4.74 2.60 25.06
N GLU A 68 4.08 1.44 25.16
CA GLU A 68 3.84 0.55 24.03
C GLU A 68 2.94 1.22 22.97
N ALA A 69 1.92 1.96 23.40
CA ALA A 69 1.08 2.74 22.48
C ALA A 69 1.87 3.82 21.74
N SER A 70 2.85 4.46 22.41
CA SER A 70 3.73 5.45 21.79
C SER A 70 4.67 4.82 20.77
N GLU A 71 5.27 3.68 21.11
CA GLU A 71 6.12 2.92 20.19
C GLU A 71 5.33 2.44 18.95
N MET A 72 4.07 2.01 19.13
CA MET A 72 3.20 1.66 18.01
C MET A 72 2.88 2.86 17.10
N LEU A 73 2.72 4.08 17.66
CA LEU A 73 2.57 5.29 16.86
C LEU A 73 3.83 5.62 16.07
N GLU A 74 5.01 5.43 16.66
CA GLU A 74 6.28 5.60 15.94
C GLU A 74 6.39 4.61 14.78
N VAL A 75 5.97 3.35 14.96
CA VAL A 75 5.89 2.37 13.87
C VAL A 75 4.91 2.80 12.77
N TYR A 76 3.77 3.39 13.13
CA TYR A 76 2.81 3.92 12.16
C TYR A 76 3.31 5.14 11.40
N PHE A 77 4.15 5.98 12.00
CA PHE A 77 4.69 7.17 11.34
C PHE A 77 6.13 6.97 10.86
N ASN A 78 6.65 5.74 10.88
CA ASN A 78 8.01 5.47 10.45
C ASN A 78 8.11 5.66 8.93
N GLU A 79 8.77 6.75 8.53
CA GLU A 79 9.05 7.09 7.13
C GLU A 79 10.34 6.44 6.61
N GLU A 80 11.24 6.02 7.51
CA GLU A 80 12.58 5.53 7.16
C GLU A 80 12.58 4.00 6.98
N HIS A 81 12.55 3.57 5.73
CA HIS A 81 12.84 2.17 5.34
C HIS A 81 14.31 1.77 5.52
N ASN A 82 15.11 2.56 6.26
CA ASN A 82 16.56 2.38 6.40
C ASN A 82 16.94 1.38 7.50
N SER A 83 16.00 1.02 8.38
CA SER A 83 16.23 -0.04 9.37
C SER A 83 15.65 -1.35 8.86
N VAL A 84 16.53 -2.32 8.61
CA VAL A 84 16.21 -3.73 8.30
C VAL A 84 15.24 -4.34 9.33
N PHE A 85 15.10 -3.73 10.51
CA PHE A 85 14.31 -4.23 11.64
C PHE A 85 13.03 -3.43 11.94
N LYS A 86 12.69 -2.38 11.18
CA LYS A 86 11.44 -1.61 11.37
C LYS A 86 10.79 -1.26 10.02
N SER A 87 10.22 -2.24 9.33
CA SER A 87 9.38 -1.98 8.16
C SER A 87 8.04 -1.37 8.57
N SER A 88 7.59 -0.32 7.87
CA SER A 88 6.23 0.22 8.02
C SER A 88 5.19 -0.88 7.73
N SER A 89 4.02 -0.80 8.38
CA SER A 89 2.97 -1.82 8.21
C SER A 89 2.57 -1.99 6.73
N PRO A 90 2.42 -3.21 6.19
CA PRO A 90 2.00 -3.46 4.82
C PRO A 90 0.60 -2.91 4.49
N TYR A 91 -0.20 -2.59 5.50
CA TYR A 91 -1.51 -1.96 5.37
C TYR A 91 -1.45 -0.43 5.24
N MET A 92 -0.27 0.17 5.38
CA MET A 92 -0.05 1.61 5.24
C MET A 92 0.38 1.93 3.81
N LEU A 93 -0.58 2.29 2.96
CA LEU A 93 -0.30 2.59 1.55
C LEU A 93 0.32 3.97 1.35
N ALA A 94 -0.11 4.95 2.15
CA ALA A 94 0.41 6.31 2.12
C ALA A 94 0.14 7.02 3.45
N HIS A 95 1.00 7.98 3.81
CA HIS A 95 0.76 8.87 4.93
C HIS A 95 -0.30 9.92 4.55
N VAL A 96 -1.50 9.73 5.09
CA VAL A 96 -2.60 10.70 4.99
C VAL A 96 -2.44 11.81 6.00
N LEU A 97 -2.09 11.47 7.24
CA LEU A 97 -1.86 12.43 8.32
C LEU A 97 -0.41 12.92 8.29
N HIS A 98 -0.19 14.19 8.66
CA HIS A 98 1.16 14.71 8.76
C HIS A 98 1.80 14.30 10.11
N PRO A 99 2.94 13.57 10.14
CA PRO A 99 3.51 13.05 11.38
C PRO A 99 3.76 14.12 12.43
N SER A 100 4.45 15.21 12.08
CA SER A 100 4.74 16.28 13.06
C SER A 100 3.53 17.14 13.44
N SER A 101 2.37 16.96 12.80
CA SER A 101 1.10 17.53 13.29
C SER A 101 0.49 16.65 14.38
N VAL A 102 0.56 15.33 14.24
CA VAL A 102 -0.01 14.36 15.21
C VAL A 102 0.91 14.16 16.41
N LEU A 103 2.22 14.07 16.18
CA LEU A 103 3.24 13.79 17.20
C LEU A 103 3.83 15.07 17.82
N HIS A 104 3.16 16.22 17.68
CA HIS A 104 3.67 17.49 18.20
C HIS A 104 3.72 17.45 19.75
N PRO A 105 4.86 17.79 20.39
CA PRO A 105 5.08 17.55 21.81
C PRO A 105 4.25 18.42 22.75
N THR A 106 3.76 19.57 22.28
CA THR A 106 3.03 20.53 23.13
C THR A 106 1.68 20.97 22.56
N ASP A 107 1.39 20.60 21.33
CA ASP A 107 0.26 21.15 20.56
C ASP A 107 -0.10 20.22 19.39
N PRO A 108 -0.46 18.95 19.68
CA PRO A 108 -0.86 18.01 18.66
C PRO A 108 -2.17 18.45 18.00
N ARG A 109 -2.37 18.10 16.73
CA ARG A 109 -3.69 18.27 16.11
C ARG A 109 -4.75 17.50 16.90
N PRO A 110 -5.99 18.01 16.99
CA PRO A 110 -7.10 17.25 17.57
C PRO A 110 -7.32 15.96 16.79
N ILE A 111 -7.15 14.81 17.44
CA ILE A 111 -7.34 13.48 16.84
C ILE A 111 -8.41 12.70 17.61
N SER A 112 -9.27 11.97 16.90
CA SER A 112 -10.31 11.16 17.54
C SER A 112 -9.71 9.90 18.20
N PRO A 113 -10.23 9.48 19.37
CA PRO A 113 -9.78 8.24 20.01
C PRO A 113 -10.07 7.01 19.12
N ALA A 114 -11.12 7.06 18.29
CA ALA A 114 -11.45 6.02 17.33
C ALA A 114 -10.35 5.82 16.29
N LEU A 115 -9.82 6.91 15.72
CA LEU A 115 -8.72 6.83 14.75
C LEU A 115 -7.44 6.30 15.40
N LEU A 116 -7.10 6.75 16.61
CA LEU A 116 -5.94 6.23 17.33
C LEU A 116 -6.07 4.73 17.60
N ALA A 117 -7.22 4.27 18.09
CA ALA A 117 -7.46 2.84 18.33
C ALA A 117 -7.32 2.03 17.03
N VAL A 118 -7.82 2.54 15.89
CA VAL A 118 -7.67 1.89 14.58
C VAL A 118 -6.24 1.89 14.09
N ILE A 119 -5.48 2.96 14.30
CA ILE A 119 -4.04 3.02 13.99
C ILE A 119 -3.31 1.93 14.79
N LEU A 120 -3.55 1.84 16.11
CA LEU A 120 -2.96 0.81 16.95
C LEU A 120 -3.37 -0.60 16.48
N PHE A 121 -4.64 -0.81 16.15
CA PHE A 121 -5.12 -2.08 15.58
C PHE A 121 -4.38 -2.45 14.28
N CYS A 122 -4.18 -1.48 13.38
CA CYS A 122 -3.45 -1.65 12.12
C CYS A 122 -1.98 -2.05 12.34
N VAL A 123 -1.30 -1.37 13.28
CA VAL A 123 0.08 -1.65 13.64
C VAL A 123 0.22 -3.03 14.29
N ALA A 124 -0.73 -3.41 15.17
CA ALA A 124 -0.71 -4.70 15.85
C ALA A 124 -0.72 -5.89 14.88
N GLN A 125 -1.22 -5.72 13.65
CA GLN A 125 -1.25 -6.80 12.66
C GLN A 125 0.16 -7.29 12.29
N THR A 126 1.14 -6.39 12.20
CA THR A 126 2.41 -6.66 11.51
C THR A 126 3.65 -6.15 12.23
N ALA A 127 3.50 -5.26 13.21
CA ALA A 127 4.63 -4.67 13.92
C ALA A 127 5.49 -5.73 14.61
N ASP A 128 6.81 -5.61 14.47
CA ASP A 128 7.78 -6.46 15.15
C ASP A 128 8.18 -5.82 16.49
N MET A 129 7.39 -6.10 17.54
CA MET A 129 7.56 -5.55 18.87
C MET A 129 7.51 -6.67 19.91
N ARG A 130 8.32 -6.54 20.97
CA ARG A 130 8.46 -7.57 22.02
C ARG A 130 7.14 -7.98 22.69
N ILE A 131 6.18 -7.06 22.74
CA ILE A 131 4.84 -7.30 23.28
C ILE A 131 4.09 -8.41 22.52
N PHE A 132 4.45 -8.63 21.26
CA PHE A 132 3.84 -9.65 20.39
C PHE A 132 4.60 -10.98 20.38
N ASP A 133 5.77 -11.07 21.01
CA ASP A 133 6.61 -12.30 21.03
C ASP A 133 5.94 -13.44 21.81
N THR A 134 5.09 -13.10 22.77
CA THR A 134 4.36 -14.11 23.56
C THR A 134 3.35 -14.85 22.66
N PRO A 135 3.37 -16.20 22.59
CA PRO A 135 2.44 -16.95 21.74
C PRO A 135 0.97 -16.58 21.97
N GLY A 136 0.28 -16.21 20.88
CA GLY A 136 -1.12 -15.78 20.90
C GLY A 136 -1.36 -14.37 21.42
N ALA A 137 -0.35 -13.63 21.89
CA ALA A 137 -0.52 -12.25 22.35
C ALA A 137 -0.97 -11.32 21.23
N ARG A 138 -0.33 -11.41 20.04
CA ARG A 138 -0.72 -10.60 18.87
C ARG A 138 -2.19 -10.79 18.50
N GLU A 139 -2.67 -12.02 18.46
CA GLU A 139 -4.07 -12.33 18.13
C GLU A 139 -5.01 -11.74 19.18
N ARG A 140 -4.76 -11.98 20.47
CA ARG A 140 -5.58 -11.41 21.57
C ARG A 140 -5.63 -9.89 21.51
N MET A 141 -4.48 -9.23 21.45
CA MET A 141 -4.36 -7.77 21.43
C MET A 141 -5.01 -7.18 20.16
N SER A 142 -4.83 -7.82 19.00
CA SER A 142 -5.48 -7.39 17.76
C SER A 142 -7.01 -7.44 17.88
N VAL A 143 -7.56 -8.51 18.46
CA VAL A 143 -9.00 -8.64 18.66
C VAL A 143 -9.51 -7.60 19.66
N ASP A 144 -8.78 -7.34 20.75
CA ASP A 144 -9.18 -6.36 21.77
C ASP A 144 -9.10 -4.92 21.23
N LEU A 145 -8.05 -4.58 20.49
CA LEU A 145 -7.93 -3.29 19.78
C LEU A 145 -9.00 -3.14 18.69
N TYR A 146 -9.36 -4.22 18.00
CA TYR A 146 -10.47 -4.21 17.03
C TYR A 146 -11.80 -3.92 17.73
N ARG A 147 -12.12 -4.62 18.82
CA ARG A 147 -13.34 -4.37 19.61
C ARG A 147 -13.38 -2.93 20.14
N LEU A 148 -12.26 -2.44 20.66
CA LEU A 148 -12.14 -1.06 21.12
C LEU A 148 -12.40 -0.06 19.99
N SER A 149 -11.82 -0.30 18.82
CA SER A 149 -12.03 0.53 17.62
C SER A 149 -13.51 0.61 17.24
N LEU A 150 -14.22 -0.53 17.28
CA LEU A 150 -15.65 -0.60 16.98
C LEU A 150 -16.50 0.17 18.00
N ASN A 151 -16.23 0.00 19.30
CA ASN A 151 -16.94 0.71 20.36
C ASN A 151 -16.76 2.24 20.28
N LEU A 152 -15.56 2.69 19.92
CA LEU A 152 -15.27 4.12 19.75
C LEU A 152 -15.90 4.68 18.45
N LEU A 153 -15.95 3.88 17.39
CA LEU A 153 -16.59 4.25 16.12
C LEU A 153 -18.12 4.26 16.18
N GLU A 154 -18.75 3.42 17.01
CA GLU A 154 -20.22 3.35 17.16
C GLU A 154 -20.86 4.73 17.40
N ARG A 155 -20.19 5.60 18.16
CA ARG A 155 -20.67 6.96 18.44
C ARG A 155 -20.61 7.89 17.22
N GLU A 156 -19.74 7.59 16.27
CA GLU A 156 -19.41 8.44 15.12
C GLU A 156 -19.94 7.84 13.79
N ASP A 157 -20.51 6.63 13.83
CA ASP A 157 -20.97 5.87 12.66
C ASP A 157 -22.50 5.67 12.66
N PRO A 158 -23.23 6.26 11.70
CA PRO A 158 -24.69 6.16 11.64
C PRO A 158 -25.21 4.75 11.32
N ASP A 159 -24.37 3.91 10.70
CA ASP A 159 -24.77 2.59 10.25
C ASP A 159 -24.81 1.56 11.39
N ASN A 160 -23.98 1.77 12.43
CA ASN A 160 -23.85 0.98 13.66
C ASN A 160 -23.94 -0.56 13.52
N TYR A 161 -23.42 -1.10 12.41
CA TYR A 161 -23.21 -2.54 12.23
C TYR A 161 -21.73 -2.86 12.02
N PHE A 162 -21.29 -3.96 12.61
CA PHE A 162 -19.93 -4.47 12.48
C PHE A 162 -19.89 -5.99 12.63
N ARG A 163 -18.74 -6.59 12.29
CA ARG A 163 -18.51 -8.03 12.39
C ARG A 163 -17.91 -8.36 13.76
N THR A 164 -18.44 -9.39 14.39
CA THR A 164 -17.90 -10.03 15.59
C THR A 164 -17.60 -11.49 15.31
N SER A 165 -16.98 -12.20 16.27
CA SER A 165 -16.78 -13.66 16.20
C SER A 165 -18.09 -14.41 15.99
N ASP A 166 -19.20 -13.89 16.53
CA ASP A 166 -20.51 -14.55 16.49
C ASP A 166 -21.34 -14.17 15.26
N GLY A 167 -20.83 -13.29 14.41
CA GLY A 167 -21.57 -12.83 13.24
C GLY A 167 -21.56 -11.32 13.02
N TRP A 168 -22.33 -10.88 12.03
CA TRP A 168 -22.66 -9.47 11.88
C TRP A 168 -23.67 -9.08 12.94
N GLN A 169 -23.33 -8.07 13.74
CA GLN A 169 -24.18 -7.54 14.79
C GLN A 169 -24.59 -6.12 14.43
N PHE A 170 -25.86 -5.81 14.64
CA PHE A 170 -26.39 -4.45 14.59
C PHE A 170 -26.65 -3.99 16.00
N HIS A 171 -26.02 -2.89 16.41
CA HIS A 171 -26.31 -2.27 17.70
C HIS A 171 -27.34 -1.17 17.45
N HIS A 172 -28.50 -1.28 18.11
CA HIS A 172 -29.38 -0.12 18.20
C HIS A 172 -28.67 0.93 19.07
N PRO A 173 -28.53 2.19 18.62
CA PRO A 173 -28.06 3.24 19.51
C PRO A 173 -28.94 3.20 20.75
N GLN A 174 -28.39 2.82 21.89
CA GLN A 174 -29.13 2.94 23.15
C GLN A 174 -29.38 4.43 23.31
N HIS A 175 -30.63 4.85 23.11
CA HIS A 175 -31.06 6.20 23.47
C HIS A 175 -30.53 6.44 24.89
N ALA A 176 -29.71 7.47 25.03
CA ALA A 176 -29.25 8.00 26.31
C ALA A 176 -30.48 8.28 27.19
N SER A 177 -30.89 7.25 27.91
CA SER A 177 -31.86 7.28 28.99
C SER A 177 -31.01 7.06 30.22
N ASP A 178 -30.53 8.18 30.76
CA ASP A 178 -30.30 8.45 32.19
C ASP A 178 -29.15 9.44 32.38
N SER A 179 -29.46 10.75 32.21
CA SER A 179 -29.11 11.83 33.16
C SER A 179 -29.39 13.22 32.54
N PRO A 180 -30.10 14.13 33.23
CA PRO A 180 -30.26 15.51 32.79
C PRO A 180 -29.03 16.33 33.20
N SER A 181 -27.97 16.31 32.40
CA SER A 181 -26.85 17.24 32.57
C SER A 181 -26.72 18.13 31.35
N ASN A 182 -27.03 19.41 31.57
CA ASN A 182 -26.85 20.62 30.76
C ASN A 182 -26.33 20.45 29.31
N PRO A 183 -27.04 20.98 28.30
CA PRO A 183 -26.52 21.01 26.94
C PRO A 183 -25.24 21.88 26.90
N PRO A 184 -24.20 21.48 26.16
CA PRO A 184 -23.05 22.34 25.92
C PRO A 184 -23.52 23.62 25.22
N SER A 185 -23.02 24.74 25.71
CA SER A 185 -23.32 26.10 25.26
C SER A 185 -23.25 26.23 23.73
N ALA A 186 -24.31 26.81 23.17
CA ALA A 186 -24.58 27.02 21.75
C ALA A 186 -23.67 28.06 21.06
N GLN A 187 -22.34 27.99 21.26
CA GLN A 187 -21.38 28.90 20.62
C GLN A 187 -20.58 28.28 19.47
N ASP A 188 -20.69 26.96 19.22
CA ASP A 188 -19.92 26.30 18.15
C ASP A 188 -20.72 25.96 16.87
N ARG A 189 -21.94 26.51 16.75
CA ARG A 189 -22.75 26.44 15.52
C ARG A 189 -22.37 27.56 14.55
N GLN A 190 -21.15 27.52 14.03
CA GLN A 190 -20.82 28.23 12.77
C GLN A 190 -21.31 27.35 11.60
N PRO A 191 -22.27 27.81 10.78
CA PRO A 191 -22.72 27.07 9.61
C PRO A 191 -21.73 27.32 8.48
N SER A 192 -20.93 26.31 8.14
CA SER A 192 -20.15 26.30 6.89
C SER A 192 -20.14 24.88 6.36
N GLY A 193 -20.78 24.67 5.21
CA GLY A 193 -20.75 23.40 4.46
C GLY A 193 -22.09 22.70 4.38
N LYS A 194 -22.59 22.52 3.16
CA LYS A 194 -23.82 21.81 2.77
C LYS A 194 -23.72 20.28 3.01
N GLY A 195 -23.35 19.84 4.21
CA GLY A 195 -23.34 18.42 4.60
C GLY A 195 -24.69 17.98 5.14
N LEU A 196 -25.15 16.78 4.75
CA LEU A 196 -26.38 16.16 5.28
C LEU A 196 -26.16 15.46 6.64
N LEU A 197 -24.93 15.45 7.15
CA LEU A 197 -24.55 14.83 8.43
C LEU A 197 -24.11 15.86 9.47
N PRO A 198 -24.30 15.60 10.78
CA PRO A 198 -23.70 16.40 11.86
C PRO A 198 -22.18 16.54 11.67
N ARG A 199 -21.58 17.69 12.04
CA ARG A 199 -20.14 18.02 11.87
C ARG A 199 -19.16 16.95 12.40
N GLN A 200 -19.60 16.08 13.31
CA GLN A 200 -18.84 14.96 13.87
C GLN A 200 -18.94 13.67 13.02
N LEU A 201 -20.09 13.42 12.39
CA LEU A 201 -20.35 12.30 11.47
C LEU A 201 -19.79 12.66 10.08
N GLY A 202 -18.50 12.40 9.86
CA GLY A 202 -17.80 12.76 8.61
C GLY A 202 -16.53 13.59 8.80
N SER A 203 -15.97 13.59 10.02
CA SER A 203 -14.61 14.10 10.23
C SER A 203 -13.59 13.31 9.41
N THR A 204 -12.46 13.95 9.07
CA THR A 204 -11.33 13.28 8.39
C THR A 204 -10.90 12.02 9.14
N ASP A 205 -10.93 12.06 10.47
CA ASP A 205 -10.50 10.98 11.35
C ASP A 205 -11.38 9.74 11.24
N VAL A 206 -12.70 9.91 11.28
CA VAL A 206 -13.66 8.80 11.13
C VAL A 206 -13.49 8.14 9.77
N ILE A 207 -13.41 8.93 8.71
CA ILE A 207 -13.28 8.43 7.35
C ILE A 207 -11.94 7.68 7.19
N LEU A 208 -10.85 8.22 7.74
CA LEU A 208 -9.54 7.56 7.72
C LEU A 208 -9.55 6.27 8.55
N ALA A 209 -10.19 6.26 9.72
CA ALA A 209 -10.34 5.06 10.54
C ALA A 209 -11.09 3.96 9.76
N VAL A 210 -12.21 4.30 9.12
CA VAL A 210 -12.96 3.35 8.28
C VAL A 210 -12.14 2.92 7.04
N ALA A 211 -11.32 3.81 6.47
CA ALA A 211 -10.42 3.46 5.36
C ALA A 211 -9.34 2.45 5.79
N ILE A 212 -8.69 2.66 6.93
CA ILE A 212 -7.69 1.73 7.49
C ILE A 212 -8.35 0.38 7.81
N LEU A 213 -9.52 0.37 8.45
CA LEU A 213 -10.28 -0.85 8.70
C LEU A 213 -10.61 -1.58 7.39
N THR A 214 -11.02 -0.86 6.35
CA THR A 214 -11.30 -1.44 5.04
C THR A 214 -10.06 -2.14 4.47
N ILE A 215 -8.88 -1.51 4.56
CA ILE A 215 -7.60 -2.04 4.07
C ILE A 215 -7.16 -3.28 4.88
N VAL A 216 -7.20 -3.20 6.21
CA VAL A 216 -6.79 -4.32 7.06
C VAL A 216 -7.71 -5.52 6.86
N ILE A 217 -9.03 -5.31 6.81
CA ILE A 217 -10.01 -6.39 6.66
C ILE A 217 -9.98 -7.00 5.25
N SER A 218 -9.80 -6.19 4.20
CA SER A 218 -9.65 -6.71 2.82
C SER A 218 -8.34 -7.46 2.61
N GLY A 219 -7.29 -7.16 3.37
CA GLY A 219 -6.03 -7.90 3.33
C GLY A 219 -5.95 -9.06 4.32
N GLY A 220 -7.00 -9.30 5.12
CA GLY A 220 -7.08 -10.42 6.06
C GLY A 220 -7.82 -11.64 5.52
N HIS A 221 -8.19 -12.57 6.42
CA HIS A 221 -8.87 -13.82 6.05
C HIS A 221 -10.34 -13.65 5.64
N TYR A 222 -11.03 -12.64 6.15
CA TYR A 222 -12.46 -12.39 5.90
C TYR A 222 -12.68 -11.36 4.79
N LYS A 223 -12.13 -11.63 3.61
CA LYS A 223 -12.05 -10.66 2.52
C LYS A 223 -13.44 -10.20 2.01
N ALA A 224 -14.45 -11.07 2.02
CA ALA A 224 -15.83 -10.71 1.68
C ALA A 224 -16.46 -9.69 2.65
N ASP A 225 -16.09 -9.71 3.93
CA ASP A 225 -16.60 -8.76 4.93
C ASP A 225 -16.11 -7.33 4.64
N ALA A 226 -14.99 -7.18 3.92
CA ALA A 226 -14.49 -5.88 3.49
C ALA A 226 -15.46 -5.13 2.56
N LEU A 227 -16.38 -5.82 1.88
CA LEU A 227 -17.39 -5.17 1.03
C LEU A 227 -18.30 -4.24 1.84
N LYS A 228 -18.67 -4.63 3.07
CA LYS A 228 -19.51 -3.78 3.91
C LYS A 228 -18.75 -2.56 4.44
N TRP A 229 -17.48 -2.76 4.79
CA TRP A 229 -16.57 -1.67 5.19
C TRP A 229 -16.32 -0.70 4.04
N ARG A 230 -16.13 -1.23 2.83
CA ARG A 230 -16.04 -0.46 1.58
C ARG A 230 -17.29 0.40 1.38
N ASP A 231 -18.49 -0.18 1.47
CA ASP A 231 -19.74 0.57 1.28
C ASP A 231 -19.91 1.67 2.35
N LYS A 232 -19.54 1.37 3.61
CA LYS A 232 -19.53 2.36 4.70
C LYS A 232 -18.56 3.50 4.41
N LEU A 233 -17.32 3.20 4.03
CA LEU A 233 -16.29 4.17 3.67
C LEU A 233 -16.81 5.16 2.63
N PHE A 234 -17.34 4.67 1.51
CA PHE A 234 -17.75 5.55 0.43
C PHE A 234 -19.05 6.30 0.70
N ARG A 235 -19.95 5.77 1.55
CA ARG A 235 -21.07 6.56 2.08
C ARG A 235 -20.56 7.76 2.88
N LEU A 236 -19.60 7.56 3.79
CA LEU A 236 -19.02 8.64 4.59
C LEU A 236 -18.26 9.67 3.73
N ILE A 237 -17.50 9.22 2.73
CA ILE A 237 -16.81 10.10 1.77
C ILE A 237 -17.80 11.00 1.04
N ARG A 238 -18.92 10.45 0.54
CA ARG A 238 -19.95 11.23 -0.15
C ARG A 238 -20.65 12.20 0.81
N ALA A 239 -21.00 11.72 2.01
CA ALA A 239 -21.77 12.51 2.97
C ALA A 239 -20.96 13.64 3.62
N SER A 240 -19.64 13.48 3.75
CA SER A 240 -18.71 14.51 4.25
C SER A 240 -18.35 15.59 3.22
N GLY A 241 -18.77 15.42 1.96
CA GLY A 241 -18.41 16.34 0.87
C GLY A 241 -16.97 16.20 0.38
N LEU A 242 -16.23 15.17 0.82
CA LEU A 242 -14.82 14.96 0.46
C LEU A 242 -14.60 14.80 -1.05
N THR A 243 -15.62 14.35 -1.80
CA THR A 243 -15.58 14.28 -3.27
C THR A 243 -15.54 15.65 -3.94
N MET A 244 -15.91 16.73 -3.24
CA MET A 244 -15.97 18.09 -3.74
C MET A 244 -15.03 19.03 -2.97
N GLU A 245 -13.97 18.49 -2.39
CA GLU A 245 -13.05 19.19 -1.48
C GLU A 245 -12.53 20.53 -2.03
N ASP A 246 -12.33 20.65 -3.35
CA ASP A 246 -11.79 21.85 -4.00
C ASP A 246 -12.81 22.60 -4.88
N GLN A 247 -14.12 22.31 -4.77
CA GLN A 247 -15.15 22.94 -5.61
C GLN A 247 -15.31 24.44 -5.37
N ASP A 248 -15.34 24.85 -4.10
CA ASP A 248 -15.65 26.23 -3.70
C ASP A 248 -14.38 27.07 -3.38
N ILE A 249 -13.20 26.53 -3.69
CA ILE A 249 -11.92 27.13 -3.30
C ILE A 249 -11.30 27.83 -4.50
N ASP A 250 -11.72 29.08 -4.67
CA ASP A 250 -11.08 30.07 -5.53
C ASP A 250 -9.97 30.81 -4.74
N LEU A 251 -9.06 30.03 -4.13
CA LEU A 251 -7.85 30.61 -3.53
C LEU A 251 -6.90 30.96 -4.67
N GLY A 252 -7.11 32.14 -5.27
CA GLY A 252 -6.13 32.73 -6.16
C GLY A 252 -4.77 32.91 -5.46
N PRO A 253 -3.67 33.12 -6.21
CA PRO A 253 -2.31 33.28 -5.69
C PRO A 253 -2.13 34.43 -4.67
N VAL A 254 -3.15 35.30 -4.53
CA VAL A 254 -3.19 36.44 -3.62
C VAL A 254 -3.35 36.02 -2.13
N PHE A 255 -3.93 34.85 -1.85
CA PHE A 255 -4.21 34.43 -0.46
C PHE A 255 -2.97 33.94 0.31
N CYS A 256 -1.99 33.34 -0.37
CA CYS A 256 -0.77 32.83 0.28
C CYS A 256 0.17 33.95 0.78
N GLY A 257 0.17 35.12 0.12
CA GLY A 257 1.11 36.20 0.42
C GLY A 257 0.84 36.96 1.73
N LEU A 258 -0.38 36.89 2.29
CA LEU A 258 -0.79 37.67 3.47
C LEU A 258 -0.57 36.95 4.80
N TYR A 259 -0.41 35.62 4.79
CA TYR A 259 -0.41 34.78 6.01
C TYR A 259 0.86 33.94 6.14
N ASN A 260 1.94 34.30 5.45
CA ASN A 260 3.21 33.59 5.58
C ASN A 260 3.73 33.69 7.03
N GLY A 261 3.92 32.54 7.67
CA GLY A 261 4.33 32.46 9.08
C GLY A 261 3.18 32.39 10.10
N ASP A 262 1.92 32.48 9.69
CA ASP A 262 0.79 32.23 10.60
C ASP A 262 0.64 30.72 10.84
N SER A 263 0.92 30.31 12.08
CA SER A 263 0.73 28.94 12.55
C SER A 263 -0.69 28.40 12.28
N THR A 264 -1.71 29.26 12.30
CA THR A 264 -3.10 28.85 12.05
C THR A 264 -3.35 28.52 10.58
N PHE A 265 -2.82 29.33 9.66
CA PHE A 265 -2.91 29.07 8.22
C PHE A 265 -2.16 27.79 7.84
N ARG A 266 -0.97 27.55 8.41
CA ARG A 266 -0.22 26.30 8.17
C ARG A 266 -1.00 25.08 8.64
N ARG A 267 -1.59 25.10 9.85
CA ARG A 267 -2.45 24.01 10.36
C ARG A 267 -3.64 23.77 9.45
N TRP A 268 -4.31 24.83 8.99
CA TRP A 268 -5.41 24.73 8.04
C TRP A 268 -4.97 24.09 6.72
N PHE A 269 -3.83 24.51 6.18
CA PHE A 269 -3.29 24.00 4.92
C PHE A 269 -2.91 22.52 5.02
N ILE A 270 -2.27 22.10 6.12
CA ILE A 270 -1.99 20.70 6.42
C ILE A 270 -3.30 19.91 6.45
N ALA A 271 -4.28 20.32 7.26
CA ALA A 271 -5.57 19.62 7.36
C ALA A 271 -6.30 19.54 6.02
N LYS A 272 -6.15 20.56 5.15
CA LYS A 272 -6.70 20.54 3.79
C LYS A 272 -6.03 19.47 2.93
N GLU A 273 -4.72 19.36 3.01
CA GLU A 273 -3.96 18.34 2.28
C GLU A 273 -4.22 16.92 2.82
N GLU A 274 -4.37 16.74 4.14
CA GLU A 274 -4.79 15.45 4.73
C GLU A 274 -6.12 14.98 4.13
N ARG A 275 -7.08 15.89 3.94
CA ARG A 275 -8.36 15.60 3.29
C ARG A 275 -8.20 15.19 1.83
N ARG A 276 -7.37 15.90 1.04
CA ARG A 276 -7.08 15.50 -0.34
C ARG A 276 -6.44 14.12 -0.41
N ARG A 277 -5.42 13.87 0.42
CA ARG A 277 -4.73 12.57 0.50
C ARG A 277 -5.68 11.44 0.88
N LEU A 278 -6.61 11.69 1.81
CA LEU A 278 -7.64 10.72 2.17
C LEU A 278 -8.57 10.38 1.00
N PHE A 279 -9.01 11.37 0.23
CA PHE A 279 -9.79 11.14 -0.99
C PHE A 279 -9.02 10.28 -1.98
N TRP A 280 -7.75 10.62 -2.25
CA TRP A 280 -6.95 9.89 -3.23
C TRP A 280 -6.57 8.48 -2.78
N LEU A 281 -6.38 8.26 -1.48
CA LEU A 281 -6.23 6.91 -0.91
C LEU A 281 -7.49 6.09 -1.18
N ALA A 282 -8.67 6.64 -0.91
CA ALA A 282 -9.94 5.97 -1.15
C ALA A 282 -10.21 5.74 -2.65
N TYR A 283 -9.79 6.66 -3.51
CA TYR A 283 -9.83 6.50 -4.97
C TYR A 283 -8.99 5.29 -5.40
N CYS A 284 -7.74 5.19 -4.96
CA CYS A 284 -6.87 4.04 -5.25
C CYS A 284 -7.47 2.73 -4.72
N LEU A 285 -8.01 2.77 -3.50
CA LEU A 285 -8.64 1.62 -2.86
C LEU A 285 -9.90 1.15 -3.61
N ASP A 286 -10.72 2.07 -4.15
CA ASP A 286 -11.90 1.72 -4.95
C ASP A 286 -11.51 0.86 -6.16
N ARG A 287 -10.49 1.28 -6.93
CA ARG A 287 -10.04 0.54 -8.12
C ARG A 287 -9.41 -0.80 -7.76
N HIS A 288 -8.60 -0.84 -6.70
CA HIS A 288 -8.00 -2.08 -6.23
C HIS A 288 -9.05 -3.11 -5.79
N LEU A 289 -10.06 -2.69 -5.00
CA LEU A 289 -11.13 -3.57 -4.55
C LEU A 289 -12.10 -3.91 -5.68
N ALA A 290 -12.36 -3.00 -6.62
CA ALA A 290 -13.17 -3.26 -7.80
C ALA A 290 -12.56 -4.36 -8.67
N LEU A 291 -11.24 -4.33 -8.92
CA LEU A 291 -10.54 -5.44 -9.57
C LEU A 291 -10.62 -6.73 -8.74
N SER A 292 -10.36 -6.64 -7.44
CA SER A 292 -10.36 -7.80 -6.53
C SER A 292 -11.71 -8.52 -6.45
N PHE A 293 -12.82 -7.79 -6.54
CA PHE A 293 -14.16 -8.32 -6.33
C PHE A 293 -15.04 -8.32 -7.58
N ASN A 294 -14.46 -8.08 -8.76
CA ASN A 294 -15.22 -7.94 -10.00
C ASN A 294 -16.36 -6.90 -9.91
N MET A 295 -16.13 -5.80 -9.21
CA MET A 295 -17.15 -4.79 -8.93
C MET A 295 -17.02 -3.57 -9.84
N ARG A 296 -18.11 -2.81 -9.99
CA ARG A 296 -18.08 -1.49 -10.60
C ARG A 296 -17.46 -0.46 -9.65
N LEU A 297 -16.90 0.59 -10.23
CA LEU A 297 -16.34 1.72 -9.48
C LEU A 297 -17.44 2.49 -8.73
N ILE A 298 -17.15 2.88 -7.49
CA ILE A 298 -18.02 3.74 -6.69
C ILE A 298 -17.69 5.23 -6.89
N ILE A 299 -16.45 5.55 -7.23
CA ILE A 299 -16.01 6.89 -7.61
C ILE A 299 -15.71 6.89 -9.12
N PRO A 300 -16.69 7.08 -10.01
CA PRO A 300 -16.41 7.17 -11.44
C PRO A 300 -15.56 8.39 -11.78
N GLU A 301 -14.93 8.37 -12.94
CA GLU A 301 -14.22 9.54 -13.46
C GLU A 301 -15.17 10.71 -13.70
N GLY A 302 -14.73 11.92 -13.36
CA GLY A 302 -15.52 13.14 -13.57
C GLY A 302 -16.63 13.41 -12.53
N THR A 303 -16.79 12.59 -11.50
CA THR A 303 -17.80 12.80 -10.44
C THR A 303 -17.25 13.49 -9.18
N PHE A 304 -16.06 14.08 -9.27
CA PHE A 304 -15.37 14.67 -8.14
C PHE A 304 -14.61 15.94 -8.54
N CYS A 305 -14.41 16.83 -7.58
CA CYS A 305 -13.66 18.07 -7.70
C CYS A 305 -12.61 18.12 -6.58
N VAL A 306 -11.49 17.43 -6.81
CA VAL A 306 -10.37 17.32 -5.86
C VAL A 306 -9.07 17.52 -6.62
N ARG A 307 -8.16 18.34 -6.09
CA ARG A 307 -6.85 18.59 -6.67
C ARG A 307 -5.90 17.44 -6.36
N THR A 308 -4.96 17.21 -7.27
CA THR A 308 -3.83 16.28 -7.10
C THR A 308 -3.12 16.49 -5.75
N PRO A 309 -2.66 15.42 -5.07
CA PRO A 309 -1.87 15.53 -3.85
C PRO A 309 -0.59 16.32 -4.08
N LEU A 310 -0.07 16.95 -3.03
CA LEU A 310 1.27 17.49 -3.03
C LEU A 310 2.29 16.37 -3.23
N PRO A 311 3.38 16.65 -3.98
CA PRO A 311 4.53 15.75 -4.09
C PRO A 311 5.01 15.28 -2.73
N GLU A 312 5.40 14.01 -2.62
CA GLU A 312 5.63 13.37 -1.32
C GLU A 312 6.73 14.07 -0.52
N ARG A 313 7.77 14.54 -1.20
CA ARG A 313 8.85 15.33 -0.59
C ARG A 313 8.34 16.63 0.05
N LEU A 314 7.44 17.33 -0.64
CA LEU A 314 6.89 18.59 -0.14
C LEU A 314 5.95 18.33 1.03
N TRP A 315 5.16 17.25 0.98
CA TRP A 315 4.30 16.83 2.08
C TRP A 315 5.09 16.57 3.36
N ARG A 316 6.16 15.77 3.30
CA ARG A 316 7.01 15.47 4.47
C ARG A 316 7.66 16.70 5.10
N THR A 317 8.05 17.67 4.26
CA THR A 317 8.73 18.89 4.70
C THR A 317 7.78 20.07 4.92
N LEU A 318 6.46 19.83 4.85
CA LEU A 318 5.45 20.88 4.83
C LEU A 318 5.44 21.73 6.11
N ASN A 319 5.92 21.22 7.24
CA ASN A 319 6.03 22.01 8.47
C ASN A 319 7.04 23.15 8.39
N ALA A 320 8.11 22.97 7.62
CA ALA A 320 9.18 23.96 7.46
C ALA A 320 9.16 24.65 6.09
N ALA A 321 8.38 24.14 5.13
CA ALA A 321 8.32 24.69 3.78
C ALA A 321 7.74 26.12 3.73
N ASP A 322 8.26 26.93 2.80
CA ASP A 322 7.64 28.21 2.43
C ASP A 322 6.35 27.96 1.64
N LEU A 323 5.22 28.38 2.22
CA LEU A 323 3.89 28.15 1.66
C LEU A 323 3.68 28.92 0.35
N ASN A 324 4.48 29.96 0.06
CA ASN A 324 4.43 30.68 -1.21
C ASN A 324 5.10 29.94 -2.37
N CYS A 325 5.95 28.96 -2.07
CA CYS A 325 6.65 28.14 -3.06
C CYS A 325 5.90 26.84 -3.40
N ILE A 326 4.68 26.66 -2.87
CA ILE A 326 3.88 25.47 -3.12
C ILE A 326 3.32 25.51 -4.55
N PRO A 327 3.53 24.46 -5.37
CA PRO A 327 3.03 24.43 -6.73
C PRO A 327 1.50 24.37 -6.76
N ALA A 328 0.92 25.00 -7.79
CA ALA A 328 -0.52 24.88 -8.04
C ALA A 328 -0.87 23.44 -8.42
N CYS A 329 -1.70 22.79 -7.60
CA CYS A 329 -2.15 21.43 -7.83
C CYS A 329 -3.28 21.42 -8.88
N LEU A 330 -3.14 20.56 -9.89
CA LEU A 330 -4.14 20.37 -10.94
C LEU A 330 -5.40 19.71 -10.39
N LEU A 331 -6.56 20.01 -10.98
CA LEU A 331 -7.82 19.35 -10.65
C LEU A 331 -7.91 17.98 -11.34
N GLY A 332 -8.39 16.96 -10.61
CA GLY A 332 -8.55 15.61 -11.14
C GLY A 332 -7.32 14.73 -10.95
N PRO A 333 -7.38 13.47 -11.41
CA PRO A 333 -6.30 12.52 -11.18
C PRO A 333 -5.08 12.87 -12.05
N PRO A 334 -3.86 12.72 -11.53
CA PRO A 334 -2.64 12.99 -12.29
C PRO A 334 -2.59 12.10 -13.55
N THR A 335 -2.06 12.69 -14.62
CA THR A 335 -1.90 12.01 -15.92
C THR A 335 -0.51 11.46 -16.12
N GLN A 336 0.43 11.64 -15.20
CA GLN A 336 1.85 11.32 -15.38
C GLN A 336 2.42 10.74 -14.09
N ILE A 337 3.34 9.78 -14.23
CA ILE A 337 4.19 9.31 -13.12
C ILE A 337 5.24 10.38 -12.84
N SER A 338 5.15 11.02 -11.67
CA SER A 338 5.96 12.21 -11.34
C SER A 338 7.06 11.97 -10.31
N GLY A 339 7.13 10.79 -9.70
CA GLY A 339 8.00 10.53 -8.57
C GLY A 339 7.83 9.14 -7.97
N THR A 340 8.40 8.95 -6.79
CA THR A 340 8.47 7.64 -6.10
C THR A 340 7.50 7.51 -4.93
N GLY A 341 6.83 8.60 -4.53
CA GLY A 341 5.77 8.54 -3.53
C GLY A 341 4.55 7.78 -4.05
N PHE A 342 3.78 7.16 -3.16
CA PHE A 342 2.62 6.34 -3.51
C PHE A 342 1.67 7.03 -4.51
N PHE A 343 1.28 8.27 -4.23
CA PHE A 343 0.40 9.03 -5.12
C PHE A 343 1.07 9.50 -6.41
N GLU A 344 2.39 9.57 -6.46
CA GLU A 344 3.13 10.04 -7.63
C GLU A 344 3.26 8.96 -8.71
N TYR A 345 3.41 7.69 -8.32
CA TYR A 345 3.48 6.57 -9.27
C TYR A 345 2.18 5.78 -9.38
N PHE A 346 1.50 5.47 -8.26
CA PHE A 346 0.37 4.55 -8.27
C PHE A 346 -0.92 5.22 -8.72
N LEU A 347 -1.14 6.50 -8.40
CA LEU A 347 -2.39 7.18 -8.74
C LEU A 347 -2.63 7.32 -10.26
N PRO A 348 -1.63 7.67 -11.10
CA PRO A 348 -1.76 7.59 -12.56
C PRO A 348 -2.07 6.18 -13.08
N LEU A 349 -1.53 5.13 -12.44
CA LEU A 349 -1.81 3.74 -12.79
C LEU A 349 -3.24 3.32 -12.38
N ALA A 350 -3.67 3.72 -11.18
CA ALA A 350 -5.02 3.49 -10.67
C ALA A 350 -6.07 4.13 -11.57
N ARG A 351 -5.76 5.28 -12.17
CA ARG A 351 -6.63 5.91 -13.19
C ARG A 351 -6.81 5.02 -14.43
N ILE A 352 -5.73 4.48 -14.98
CA ILE A 352 -5.80 3.56 -16.13
C ILE A 352 -6.62 2.33 -15.76
N LEU A 353 -6.35 1.74 -14.60
CA LEU A 353 -7.11 0.60 -14.08
C LEU A 353 -8.61 0.91 -13.98
N GLY A 354 -8.99 2.11 -13.52
CA GLY A 354 -10.39 2.52 -13.46
C GLY A 354 -11.06 2.48 -14.83
N HIS A 355 -10.42 3.02 -15.86
CA HIS A 355 -10.97 2.96 -17.22
C HIS A 355 -11.07 1.54 -17.76
N ILE A 356 -10.10 0.67 -17.45
CA ILE A 356 -10.11 -0.74 -17.83
C ILE A 356 -11.29 -1.47 -17.16
N ILE A 357 -11.55 -1.19 -15.87
CA ILE A 357 -12.70 -1.72 -15.13
C ILE A 357 -14.03 -1.27 -15.77
N ASP A 358 -14.18 0.02 -16.08
CA ASP A 358 -15.39 0.54 -16.73
C ASP A 358 -15.62 -0.13 -18.09
N LEU A 359 -14.57 -0.24 -18.91
CA LEU A 359 -14.63 -0.91 -20.20
C LEU A 359 -15.01 -2.39 -20.05
N HIS A 360 -14.45 -3.11 -19.08
CA HIS A 360 -14.79 -4.49 -18.78
C HIS A 360 -16.29 -4.66 -18.49
N HIS A 361 -16.86 -3.81 -17.63
CA HIS A 361 -18.28 -3.86 -17.28
C HIS A 361 -19.20 -3.44 -18.42
N ILE A 362 -18.79 -2.53 -19.29
CA ILE A 362 -19.54 -2.17 -20.49
C ILE A 362 -19.49 -3.31 -21.51
N ARG A 363 -18.32 -3.91 -21.75
CA ARG A 363 -18.14 -5.07 -22.67
C ARG A 363 -19.02 -6.25 -22.25
N ASN A 364 -19.18 -6.48 -20.95
CA ASN A 364 -20.04 -7.53 -20.41
C ASN A 364 -21.52 -7.13 -20.24
N HIS A 365 -21.91 -5.92 -20.65
CA HIS A 365 -23.29 -5.47 -20.54
C HIS A 365 -24.16 -6.13 -21.63
N PRO A 366 -25.28 -6.81 -21.29
CA PRO A 366 -26.09 -7.59 -22.24
C PRO A 366 -26.59 -6.83 -23.46
N THR A 367 -26.79 -5.52 -23.34
CA THR A 367 -27.33 -4.66 -24.41
C THR A 367 -26.29 -3.74 -25.04
N LEU A 368 -25.20 -3.44 -24.33
CA LEU A 368 -24.25 -2.39 -24.72
C LEU A 368 -22.88 -2.93 -25.13
N GLY A 369 -22.56 -4.17 -24.74
CA GLY A 369 -21.23 -4.76 -24.95
C GLY A 369 -20.82 -4.87 -26.41
N GLU A 370 -21.75 -5.16 -27.31
CA GLU A 370 -21.50 -5.28 -28.76
C GLU A 370 -21.11 -3.94 -29.40
N PHE A 371 -21.40 -2.81 -28.76
CA PHE A 371 -21.15 -1.46 -29.28
C PHE A 371 -19.86 -0.83 -28.73
N VAL A 372 -19.05 -1.59 -28.00
CA VAL A 372 -17.77 -1.08 -27.49
C VAL A 372 -16.82 -0.78 -28.65
N SER A 373 -16.48 0.50 -28.81
CA SER A 373 -15.59 0.95 -29.89
C SER A 373 -14.14 0.49 -29.67
N GLN A 374 -13.50 0.04 -30.75
CA GLN A 374 -12.06 -0.22 -30.78
C GLN A 374 -11.23 1.02 -30.48
N ASP A 375 -11.75 2.23 -30.75
CA ASP A 375 -11.05 3.48 -30.41
C ASP A 375 -10.94 3.69 -28.90
N ALA A 376 -11.88 3.15 -28.11
CA ALA A 376 -11.77 3.19 -26.66
C ALA A 376 -10.60 2.33 -26.17
N ILE A 377 -10.42 1.14 -26.77
CA ILE A 377 -9.30 0.24 -26.47
C ILE A 377 -7.97 0.92 -26.83
N ARG A 378 -7.86 1.46 -28.04
CA ARG A 378 -6.66 2.19 -28.51
C ARG A 378 -6.28 3.36 -27.60
N ARG A 379 -7.26 4.13 -27.11
CA ARG A 379 -6.99 5.22 -26.16
C ARG A 379 -6.39 4.71 -24.86
N LEU A 380 -6.79 3.53 -24.39
CA LEU A 380 -6.22 2.91 -23.19
C LEU A 380 -4.83 2.35 -23.46
N GLU A 381 -4.60 1.74 -24.62
CA GLU A 381 -3.25 1.34 -25.06
C GLU A 381 -2.31 2.56 -25.08
N ASP A 382 -2.73 3.68 -25.68
CA ASP A 382 -1.97 4.94 -25.70
C ASP A 382 -1.69 5.48 -24.29
N MET A 383 -2.61 5.28 -23.35
CA MET A 383 -2.41 5.67 -21.95
C MET A 383 -1.38 4.78 -21.25
N ILE A 384 -1.41 3.47 -21.51
CA ILE A 384 -0.45 2.51 -20.95
C ILE A 384 0.95 2.78 -21.52
N SER A 385 1.09 2.87 -22.84
CA SER A 385 2.38 3.14 -23.50
C SER A 385 3.00 4.47 -23.07
N ARG A 386 2.19 5.50 -22.83
CA ARG A 386 2.68 6.77 -22.28
C ARG A 386 3.27 6.61 -20.87
N ARG A 387 2.70 5.76 -20.01
CA ARG A 387 3.29 5.48 -18.70
C ARG A 387 4.60 4.70 -18.81
N GLU A 388 4.70 3.76 -19.75
CA GLU A 388 5.94 3.02 -20.01
C GLU A 388 7.09 3.96 -20.43
N GLN A 389 6.79 4.95 -21.29
CA GLN A 389 7.74 5.99 -21.68
C GLN A 389 8.18 6.83 -20.48
N GLU A 390 7.23 7.31 -19.67
CA GLU A 390 7.53 8.11 -18.48
C GLU A 390 8.40 7.37 -17.46
N LEU A 391 8.18 6.07 -17.26
CA LEU A 391 9.04 5.24 -16.40
C LEU A 391 10.48 5.16 -16.90
N THR A 392 10.66 5.14 -18.23
CA THR A 392 12.00 5.13 -18.85
C THR A 392 12.70 6.48 -18.68
N GLU A 393 11.95 7.57 -18.80
CA GLU A 393 12.45 8.94 -18.68
C GLU A 393 12.69 9.38 -17.22
N LEU A 394 12.15 8.65 -16.24
CA LEU A 394 12.21 9.01 -14.82
C LEU A 394 13.66 9.11 -14.30
N ASP A 395 14.60 8.33 -14.86
CA ASP A 395 16.03 8.41 -14.52
C ASP A 395 16.68 9.73 -14.93
N SER A 396 16.11 10.42 -15.92
CA SER A 396 16.67 11.62 -16.54
C SER A 396 16.19 12.92 -15.87
N GLN A 397 15.31 12.82 -14.87
CA GLN A 397 14.70 13.96 -14.20
C GLN A 397 15.65 14.58 -13.13
N PRO A 398 16.10 15.84 -13.30
CA PRO A 398 17.02 16.48 -12.37
C PRO A 398 16.42 16.74 -10.98
N SER A 399 15.09 16.75 -10.85
CA SER A 399 14.35 16.88 -9.59
C SER A 399 14.56 15.69 -8.63
N LEU A 400 14.99 14.53 -9.15
CA LEU A 400 15.26 13.31 -8.39
C LEU A 400 16.76 13.13 -8.03
N MET A 401 17.64 14.05 -8.44
CA MET A 401 19.11 13.93 -8.31
C MET A 401 19.69 14.26 -6.90
N PHE A 402 18.95 14.06 -5.81
CA PHE A 402 19.48 14.22 -4.44
C PHE A 402 19.71 12.87 -3.76
N PRO A 403 20.87 12.62 -3.12
CA PRO A 403 21.25 11.28 -2.69
C PRO A 403 20.55 10.87 -1.37
N GLY A 404 20.11 9.61 -1.31
CA GLY A 404 19.52 8.97 -0.13
C GLY A 404 18.39 7.99 -0.46
N GLU A 405 17.17 8.30 -0.02
CA GLU A 405 15.99 7.42 -0.06
C GLU A 405 15.36 7.27 -1.47
N LEU A 406 15.38 8.34 -2.27
CA LEU A 406 14.78 8.34 -3.62
C LEU A 406 15.49 7.38 -4.58
N ALA A 407 16.82 7.25 -4.44
CA ALA A 407 17.65 6.39 -5.27
C ALA A 407 17.34 4.90 -5.06
N VAL A 408 16.94 4.52 -3.83
CA VAL A 408 16.61 3.13 -3.48
C VAL A 408 15.21 2.75 -3.96
N LYS A 409 14.23 3.67 -3.86
CA LYS A 409 12.84 3.42 -4.28
C LYS A 409 12.65 3.45 -5.79
N LEU A 410 13.47 4.20 -6.53
CA LEU A 410 13.28 4.38 -7.98
C LEU A 410 13.30 3.05 -8.78
N PRO A 411 14.27 2.13 -8.60
CA PRO A 411 14.25 0.83 -9.28
C PRO A 411 13.01 0.00 -8.95
N LEU A 412 12.55 0.04 -7.68
CA LEU A 412 11.34 -0.66 -7.24
C LEU A 412 10.11 -0.09 -7.93
N VAL A 413 9.94 1.24 -7.91
CA VAL A 413 8.83 1.92 -8.58
C VAL A 413 8.77 1.55 -10.06
N LYS A 414 9.92 1.55 -10.75
CA LYS A 414 10.00 1.16 -12.16
C LYS A 414 9.60 -0.30 -12.36
N ALA A 415 10.21 -1.23 -11.65
CA ALA A 415 9.95 -2.66 -11.82
C ALA A 415 8.49 -3.02 -11.54
N TYR A 416 7.93 -2.55 -10.41
CA TYR A 416 6.54 -2.80 -10.07
C TYR A 416 5.57 -2.10 -11.03
N SER A 417 5.81 -0.83 -11.38
CA SER A 417 4.91 -0.12 -12.30
C SER A 417 4.89 -0.75 -13.69
N THR A 418 6.05 -1.17 -14.22
CA THR A 418 6.14 -1.89 -15.49
C THR A 418 5.39 -3.23 -15.44
N TYR A 419 5.51 -3.98 -14.33
CA TYR A 419 4.71 -5.19 -14.12
C TYR A 419 3.21 -4.88 -14.17
N LEU A 420 2.75 -3.86 -13.45
CA LEU A 420 1.34 -3.45 -13.44
C LEU A 420 0.84 -3.07 -14.84
N LEU A 421 1.66 -2.37 -15.65
CA LEU A 421 1.30 -1.98 -17.02
C LEU A 421 1.14 -3.20 -17.94
N HIS A 422 1.99 -4.23 -17.81
CA HIS A 422 1.77 -5.50 -18.51
C HIS A 422 0.48 -6.20 -18.06
N VAL A 423 0.17 -6.19 -16.75
CA VAL A 423 -1.11 -6.71 -16.25
C VAL A 423 -2.28 -5.90 -16.81
N PHE A 424 -2.15 -4.59 -16.99
CA PHE A 424 -3.19 -3.76 -17.60
C PHE A 424 -3.45 -4.13 -19.06
N TYR A 425 -2.42 -4.43 -19.85
CA TYR A 425 -2.61 -5.00 -21.19
C TYR A 425 -3.35 -6.34 -21.14
N ILE A 426 -2.97 -7.23 -20.22
CA ILE A 426 -3.66 -8.53 -20.04
C ILE A 426 -5.13 -8.30 -19.67
N LEU A 427 -5.45 -7.37 -18.77
CA LEU A 427 -6.83 -7.05 -18.39
C LEU A 427 -7.62 -6.38 -19.52
N LEU A 428 -6.97 -5.59 -20.39
CA LEU A 428 -7.62 -4.88 -21.49
C LEU A 428 -8.07 -5.84 -22.61
N HIS A 429 -7.21 -6.80 -22.97
CA HIS A 429 -7.44 -7.73 -24.08
C HIS A 429 -7.95 -9.11 -23.64
N GLY A 430 -7.66 -9.50 -22.41
CA GLY A 430 -7.89 -10.83 -21.90
C GLY A 430 -9.25 -11.03 -21.23
N LYS A 431 -9.59 -12.31 -21.07
CA LYS A 431 -10.68 -12.73 -20.18
C LYS A 431 -10.22 -12.61 -18.73
N TRP A 432 -11.02 -12.02 -17.87
CA TRP A 432 -10.68 -11.87 -16.44
C TRP A 432 -10.96 -13.14 -15.64
N ASP A 433 -11.80 -14.02 -16.17
CA ASP A 433 -12.19 -15.25 -15.51
C ASP A 433 -11.30 -16.43 -15.94
N PRO A 434 -10.56 -17.08 -15.00
CA PRO A 434 -9.59 -18.11 -15.34
C PRO A 434 -10.25 -19.37 -15.91
N ILE A 435 -11.47 -19.70 -15.49
CA ILE A 435 -12.17 -20.89 -16.01
C ILE A 435 -12.64 -20.64 -17.45
N SER A 436 -13.26 -19.48 -17.73
CA SER A 436 -13.65 -19.11 -19.10
C SER A 436 -12.44 -19.00 -20.04
N MET A 437 -11.26 -18.65 -19.52
CA MET A 437 -10.01 -18.64 -20.26
C MET A 437 -9.52 -20.06 -20.61
N ILE A 438 -9.58 -21.00 -19.65
CA ILE A 438 -9.13 -22.39 -19.85
C ILE A 438 -10.10 -23.18 -20.73
N GLU A 439 -11.42 -23.02 -20.53
CA GLU A 439 -12.44 -23.75 -21.29
C GLU A 439 -12.51 -23.34 -22.75
N ASP A 440 -12.16 -22.07 -23.04
CA ASP A 440 -12.05 -21.49 -24.37
C ASP A 440 -13.19 -21.87 -25.35
N LYS A 441 -14.44 -21.65 -24.94
CA LYS A 441 -15.63 -22.04 -25.71
C LYS A 441 -15.84 -21.25 -27.00
N ASP A 442 -15.17 -20.12 -27.14
CA ASP A 442 -15.27 -19.10 -28.18
C ASP A 442 -13.99 -19.01 -29.04
N ASP A 443 -13.11 -20.02 -28.97
CA ASP A 443 -11.85 -20.10 -29.71
C ASP A 443 -10.93 -18.87 -29.54
N TRP A 444 -10.99 -18.22 -28.36
CA TRP A 444 -10.26 -16.99 -28.06
C TRP A 444 -8.74 -17.20 -28.12
N ILE A 445 -8.23 -18.40 -27.85
CA ILE A 445 -6.79 -18.70 -27.96
C ILE A 445 -6.23 -18.56 -29.37
N THR A 446 -7.08 -18.48 -30.39
CA THR A 446 -6.66 -18.26 -31.78
C THR A 446 -6.65 -16.79 -32.18
N SER A 447 -7.13 -15.91 -31.29
CA SER A 447 -7.30 -14.47 -31.56
C SER A 447 -6.00 -13.66 -31.37
N GLU A 448 -5.94 -12.49 -32.01
CA GLU A 448 -4.88 -11.50 -31.78
C GLU A 448 -4.85 -11.02 -30.32
N SER A 449 -6.02 -10.88 -29.68
CA SER A 449 -6.13 -10.53 -28.26
C SER A 449 -5.42 -11.52 -27.35
N PHE A 450 -5.48 -12.83 -27.66
CA PHE A 450 -4.73 -13.83 -26.92
C PHE A 450 -3.22 -13.68 -27.14
N LEU A 451 -2.76 -13.47 -28.37
CA LEU A 451 -1.33 -13.27 -28.66
C LEU A 451 -0.77 -12.06 -27.89
N THR A 452 -1.51 -10.96 -27.83
CA THR A 452 -1.18 -9.79 -27.01
C THR A 452 -1.07 -10.17 -25.54
N CYS A 453 -2.06 -10.86 -24.98
CA CYS A 453 -2.04 -11.30 -23.58
C CYS A 453 -0.87 -12.25 -23.27
N ALA A 454 -0.59 -13.19 -24.16
CA ALA A 454 0.52 -14.15 -24.05
C ALA A 454 1.88 -13.43 -24.01
N SER A 455 2.10 -12.49 -24.94
CA SER A 455 3.32 -11.68 -24.98
C SER A 455 3.53 -10.87 -23.69
N HIS A 456 2.47 -10.20 -23.22
CA HIS A 456 2.53 -9.43 -21.98
C HIS A 456 2.65 -10.30 -20.73
N ALA A 457 2.09 -11.52 -20.69
CA ALA A 457 2.27 -12.45 -19.57
C ALA A 457 3.72 -12.93 -19.43
N LEU A 458 4.39 -13.20 -20.56
CA LEU A 458 5.82 -13.54 -20.56
C LEU A 458 6.68 -12.35 -20.13
N SER A 459 6.38 -11.15 -20.64
CA SER A 459 7.07 -9.91 -20.25
C SER A 459 6.86 -9.57 -18.77
N ALA A 460 5.63 -9.75 -18.26
CA ALA A 460 5.30 -9.62 -16.85
C ALA A 460 6.10 -10.60 -15.98
N THR A 461 6.29 -11.84 -16.44
CA THR A 461 7.10 -12.82 -15.69
C THR A 461 8.58 -12.42 -15.62
N SER A 462 9.12 -11.86 -16.71
CA SER A 462 10.47 -11.27 -16.70
C SER A 462 10.57 -10.14 -15.67
N MET A 463 9.55 -9.27 -15.58
CA MET A 463 9.49 -8.23 -14.55
C MET A 463 9.39 -8.81 -13.13
N VAL A 464 8.62 -9.88 -12.92
CA VAL A 464 8.56 -10.57 -11.62
C VAL A 464 9.93 -11.11 -11.21
N SER A 465 10.70 -11.69 -12.14
CA SER A 465 12.06 -12.13 -11.86
C SER A 465 12.97 -10.96 -11.44
N GLN A 466 12.80 -9.78 -12.04
CA GLN A 466 13.55 -8.57 -11.64
C GLN A 466 13.09 -8.05 -10.28
N ILE A 467 11.77 -8.06 -10.01
CA ILE A 467 11.21 -7.70 -8.70
C ILE A 467 11.79 -8.61 -7.62
N LEU A 468 11.82 -9.93 -7.82
CA LEU A 468 12.40 -10.88 -6.86
C LEU A 468 13.90 -10.66 -6.60
N ALA A 469 14.62 -10.07 -7.56
CA ALA A 469 16.03 -9.73 -7.40
C ALA A 469 16.23 -8.40 -6.65
N LEU A 470 15.34 -7.42 -6.88
CA LEU A 470 15.39 -6.09 -6.25
C LEU A 470 14.74 -6.05 -4.86
N ASP A 471 13.69 -6.83 -4.66
CA ASP A 471 12.86 -6.94 -3.45
C ASP A 471 12.54 -8.43 -3.17
N PRO A 472 13.49 -9.17 -2.57
CA PRO A 472 13.35 -10.61 -2.34
C PRO A 472 12.20 -10.99 -1.40
N GLU A 473 11.73 -10.04 -0.60
CA GLU A 473 10.60 -10.19 0.33
C GLU A 473 9.32 -9.56 -0.23
N MET A 474 9.31 -8.96 -1.42
CA MET A 474 8.15 -8.25 -1.99
C MET A 474 7.49 -7.26 -1.01
N ALA A 475 8.31 -6.60 -0.18
CA ALA A 475 7.88 -5.71 0.88
C ALA A 475 7.49 -4.31 0.39
N PHE A 476 7.76 -3.96 -0.87
CA PHE A 476 7.51 -2.62 -1.40
C PHE A 476 6.02 -2.25 -1.51
N MET A 477 5.15 -3.18 -1.92
CA MET A 477 3.69 -2.94 -2.01
C MET A 477 2.84 -4.20 -1.73
N PRO A 478 3.08 -4.89 -0.60
CA PRO A 478 2.55 -6.23 -0.34
C PRO A 478 1.02 -6.31 -0.35
N TYR A 479 0.31 -5.30 0.18
CA TYR A 479 -1.15 -5.26 0.14
C TYR A 479 -1.72 -5.19 -1.28
N LEU A 480 -1.10 -4.39 -2.16
CA LEU A 480 -1.63 -4.16 -3.50
C LEU A 480 -1.21 -5.25 -4.48
N PHE A 481 0.02 -5.74 -4.39
CA PHE A 481 0.64 -6.54 -5.44
C PHE A 481 -0.10 -7.86 -5.71
N GLY A 482 -0.65 -8.50 -4.68
CA GLY A 482 -1.15 -9.86 -4.80
C GLY A 482 -2.27 -10.07 -5.83
N ILE A 483 -3.17 -9.08 -6.00
CA ILE A 483 -4.22 -9.17 -7.04
C ILE A 483 -3.64 -9.02 -8.45
N TYR A 484 -2.65 -8.15 -8.64
CA TYR A 484 -1.98 -7.98 -9.93
C TYR A 484 -1.12 -9.20 -10.27
N LEU A 485 -0.47 -9.78 -9.26
CA LEU A 485 0.26 -11.05 -9.41
C LEU A 485 -0.69 -12.17 -9.84
N LEU A 486 -1.87 -12.27 -9.22
CA LEU A 486 -2.90 -13.24 -9.59
C LEU A 486 -3.38 -13.05 -11.04
N GLN A 487 -3.82 -11.85 -11.39
CA GLN A 487 -4.38 -11.56 -12.73
C GLN A 487 -3.34 -11.77 -13.84
N GLY A 488 -2.07 -11.40 -13.61
CA GLY A 488 -0.97 -11.68 -14.55
C GLY A 488 -0.66 -13.17 -14.71
N SER A 489 -1.06 -14.01 -13.76
CA SER A 489 -0.76 -15.46 -13.76
C SER A 489 -1.77 -16.31 -14.54
N PHE A 490 -2.97 -15.80 -14.84
CA PHE A 490 -4.04 -16.62 -15.44
C PHE A 490 -3.69 -17.17 -16.82
N ILE A 491 -3.01 -16.38 -17.66
CA ILE A 491 -2.55 -16.83 -18.97
C ILE A 491 -1.57 -18.00 -18.85
N LEU A 492 -0.75 -18.02 -17.81
CA LEU A 492 0.21 -19.10 -17.58
C LEU A 492 -0.47 -20.39 -17.10
N LEU A 493 -1.59 -20.29 -16.37
CA LEU A 493 -2.42 -21.47 -16.07
C LEU A 493 -2.92 -22.14 -17.35
N LEU A 494 -3.33 -21.35 -18.34
CA LEU A 494 -3.73 -21.86 -19.65
C LEU A 494 -2.55 -22.53 -20.36
N PHE A 495 -1.34 -21.98 -20.31
CA PHE A 495 -0.16 -22.64 -20.88
C PHE A 495 0.08 -24.00 -20.23
N VAL A 496 0.04 -24.08 -18.91
CA VAL A 496 0.23 -25.33 -18.18
C VAL A 496 -0.89 -26.34 -18.46
N ASP A 497 -2.14 -25.91 -18.60
CA ASP A 497 -3.25 -26.81 -18.95
C ASP A 497 -3.07 -27.45 -20.34
N ARG A 498 -2.41 -26.75 -21.28
CA ARG A 498 -2.16 -27.21 -22.65
C ARG A 498 -0.84 -27.95 -22.84
N MET A 499 0.07 -27.91 -21.86
CA MET A 499 1.36 -28.61 -21.94
C MET A 499 1.25 -30.12 -22.25
N PRO A 500 0.31 -30.90 -21.68
CA PRO A 500 0.22 -32.33 -22.01
C PRO A 500 -0.13 -32.61 -23.48
N GLU A 501 -0.86 -31.70 -24.13
CA GLU A 501 -1.25 -31.81 -25.53
C GLU A 501 -0.08 -31.41 -26.47
N LEU A 502 0.76 -30.47 -26.04
CA LEU A 502 1.85 -29.88 -26.84
C LEU A 502 3.22 -30.51 -26.56
N GLY A 503 3.37 -31.24 -25.47
CA GLY A 503 4.64 -31.80 -24.98
C GLY A 503 5.39 -30.87 -24.01
N PRO A 504 6.45 -31.39 -23.36
CA PRO A 504 7.19 -30.65 -22.34
C PRO A 504 7.89 -29.42 -22.92
N ASN A 505 7.82 -28.30 -22.21
CA ASN A 505 8.42 -27.03 -22.62
C ASN A 505 9.09 -26.37 -21.41
N ARG A 506 10.43 -26.48 -21.35
CA ARG A 506 11.24 -25.94 -20.25
C ARG A 506 11.05 -24.44 -20.04
N SER A 507 10.87 -23.68 -21.13
CA SER A 507 10.67 -22.22 -21.03
C SER A 507 9.36 -21.89 -20.30
N VAL A 508 8.29 -22.64 -20.57
CA VAL A 508 7.01 -22.49 -19.86
C VAL A 508 7.16 -22.92 -18.40
N GLU A 509 7.88 -24.01 -18.13
CA GLU A 509 8.14 -24.49 -16.77
C GLU A 509 8.90 -23.46 -15.93
N GLU A 510 9.97 -22.86 -16.46
CA GLU A 510 10.77 -21.82 -15.79
C GLU A 510 9.94 -20.57 -15.48
N VAL A 511 9.11 -20.14 -16.43
CA VAL A 511 8.16 -19.03 -16.27
C VAL A 511 7.16 -19.33 -15.15
N CYS A 512 6.62 -20.55 -15.12
CA CYS A 512 5.65 -20.95 -14.10
C CYS A 512 6.29 -21.05 -12.70
N GLU A 513 7.50 -21.63 -12.57
CA GLU A 513 8.22 -21.69 -11.29
C GLU A 513 8.56 -20.30 -10.75
N THR A 514 8.91 -19.35 -11.63
CA THR A 514 9.15 -17.95 -11.24
C THR A 514 7.91 -17.33 -10.60
N ILE A 515 6.74 -17.53 -11.22
CA ILE A 515 5.47 -17.00 -10.69
C ILE A 515 5.02 -17.73 -9.43
N ILE A 516 5.19 -19.06 -9.35
CA ILE A 516 4.91 -19.82 -8.13
C ILE A 516 5.76 -19.30 -6.98
N ARG A 517 7.06 -19.09 -7.20
CA ARG A 517 7.98 -18.50 -6.23
C ARG A 517 7.53 -17.11 -5.79
N ALA A 518 7.10 -16.26 -6.73
CA ALA A 518 6.58 -14.95 -6.43
C ALA A 518 5.35 -14.98 -5.52
N HIS A 519 4.39 -15.89 -5.79
CA HIS A 519 3.24 -16.08 -4.90
C HIS A 519 3.66 -16.63 -3.53
N GLU A 520 4.69 -17.49 -3.46
CA GLU A 520 5.24 -17.98 -2.19
C GLU A 520 5.84 -16.86 -1.34
N VAL A 521 6.67 -16.01 -1.93
CA VAL A 521 7.23 -14.83 -1.26
C VAL A 521 6.11 -13.90 -0.82
N SER A 522 5.20 -13.52 -1.72
CA SER A 522 4.09 -12.61 -1.41
C SER A 522 3.23 -13.09 -0.25
N VAL A 523 2.98 -14.40 -0.13
CA VAL A 523 2.19 -14.99 0.97
C VAL A 523 2.92 -14.95 2.31
N VAL A 524 4.25 -15.05 2.30
CA VAL A 524 5.06 -14.93 3.54
C VAL A 524 5.02 -13.51 4.06
N THR A 525 5.06 -12.53 3.16
CA THR A 525 5.08 -11.09 3.50
C THR A 525 3.73 -10.57 3.93
N LEU A 526 2.66 -10.98 3.25
CA LEU A 526 1.29 -10.67 3.64
C LEU A 526 0.41 -11.89 3.42
N ASP A 527 -0.04 -12.49 4.51
CA ASP A 527 -0.81 -13.72 4.46
C ASP A 527 -2.22 -13.48 3.89
N THR A 528 -2.43 -13.91 2.64
CA THR A 528 -3.76 -13.92 2.03
C THR A 528 -4.20 -15.32 1.62
N THR A 529 -5.41 -15.70 2.03
CA THR A 529 -5.97 -17.04 1.79
C THR A 529 -6.09 -17.36 0.29
N PHE A 530 -6.44 -16.38 -0.54
CA PHE A 530 -6.60 -16.60 -1.98
C PHE A 530 -5.27 -16.91 -2.68
N GLN A 531 -4.18 -16.21 -2.34
CA GLN A 531 -2.86 -16.49 -2.92
C GLN A 531 -2.36 -17.87 -2.49
N LYS A 532 -2.56 -18.27 -1.23
CA LYS A 532 -2.27 -19.63 -0.75
C LYS A 532 -2.98 -20.70 -1.58
N ASN A 533 -4.28 -20.51 -1.83
CA ASN A 533 -5.08 -21.45 -2.61
C ASN A 533 -4.66 -21.46 -4.08
N PHE A 534 -4.45 -20.29 -4.69
CA PHE A 534 -4.01 -20.16 -6.07
C PHE A 534 -2.66 -20.84 -6.30
N ARG A 535 -1.66 -20.57 -5.44
CA ARG A 535 -0.35 -21.21 -5.49
C ARG A 535 -0.45 -22.74 -5.43
N LYS A 536 -1.29 -23.29 -4.56
CA LYS A 536 -1.52 -24.75 -4.47
C LYS A 536 -2.06 -25.30 -5.79
N VAL A 537 -3.05 -24.63 -6.38
CA VAL A 537 -3.60 -25.00 -7.69
C VAL A 537 -2.51 -24.95 -8.76
N PHE A 538 -1.76 -23.86 -8.85
CA PHE A 538 -0.75 -23.67 -9.88
C PHE A 538 0.39 -24.69 -9.76
N ARG A 539 0.92 -24.93 -8.56
CA ARG A 539 1.96 -25.94 -8.34
C ARG A 539 1.47 -27.36 -8.65
N SER A 540 0.24 -27.69 -8.29
CA SER A 540 -0.38 -28.97 -8.67
C SER A 540 -0.51 -29.09 -10.19
N MET A 541 -0.94 -28.03 -10.87
CA MET A 541 -1.07 -28.01 -12.33
C MET A 541 0.26 -28.29 -13.03
N LEU A 542 1.32 -27.61 -12.60
CA LEU A 542 2.65 -27.76 -13.19
C LEU A 542 3.20 -29.16 -12.99
N TYR A 543 3.08 -29.69 -11.77
CA TYR A 543 3.51 -31.05 -11.43
C TYR A 543 2.78 -32.10 -12.27
N ASP A 544 1.47 -31.99 -12.40
CA ASP A 544 0.66 -32.91 -13.21
C ASP A 544 1.04 -32.85 -14.70
N ALA A 545 1.26 -31.65 -15.22
CA ALA A 545 1.69 -31.45 -16.61
C ALA A 545 3.07 -32.05 -16.90
N GLN A 546 3.98 -32.05 -15.91
CA GLN A 546 5.31 -32.66 -16.02
C GLN A 546 5.28 -34.20 -15.95
N GLN A 547 4.32 -34.80 -15.25
CA GLN A 547 4.28 -36.26 -15.00
C GLN A 547 3.35 -37.06 -15.91
N ALA A 548 2.59 -36.40 -16.80
CA ALA A 548 1.49 -36.92 -17.61
C ALA A 548 1.46 -38.47 -17.81
N GLY A 549 0.73 -39.15 -16.91
CA GLY A 549 0.13 -40.47 -17.13
C GLY A 549 -1.38 -40.32 -17.39
N PRO A 550 -1.97 -41.07 -18.34
CA PRO A 550 -3.33 -40.80 -18.86
C PRO A 550 -4.50 -41.03 -17.89
N HIS A 551 -4.28 -41.66 -16.73
CA HIS A 551 -5.38 -42.15 -15.88
C HIS A 551 -5.80 -41.21 -14.72
N SER A 552 -5.06 -40.13 -14.40
CA SER A 552 -5.40 -39.21 -13.28
C SER A 552 -5.73 -37.77 -13.71
N TRP A 553 -5.60 -37.45 -15.01
CA TRP A 553 -5.71 -36.08 -15.52
C TRP A 553 -7.12 -35.48 -15.34
N ASP A 554 -8.17 -36.27 -15.54
CA ASP A 554 -9.56 -35.81 -15.45
C ASP A 554 -10.00 -35.51 -14.01
N GLU A 555 -9.61 -36.35 -13.04
CA GLU A 555 -9.88 -36.11 -11.62
C GLU A 555 -9.15 -34.85 -11.13
N HIS A 556 -7.89 -34.67 -11.54
CA HIS A 556 -7.11 -33.48 -11.20
C HIS A 556 -7.71 -32.23 -11.87
N LYS A 557 -8.20 -32.33 -13.12
CA LYS A 557 -8.93 -31.25 -13.80
C LYS A 557 -10.21 -30.86 -13.06
N ALA A 558 -11.00 -31.81 -12.57
CA ALA A 558 -12.20 -31.54 -11.79
C ALA A 558 -11.89 -30.81 -10.47
N ARG A 559 -10.89 -31.29 -9.72
CA ARG A 559 -10.48 -30.68 -8.44
C ARG A 559 -9.92 -29.26 -8.63
N ARG A 560 -9.18 -29.02 -9.71
CA ARG A 560 -8.69 -27.67 -10.07
C ARG A 560 -9.84 -26.71 -10.38
N ARG A 561 -10.85 -27.16 -11.14
CA ARG A 561 -12.05 -26.36 -11.41
C ARG A 561 -12.81 -26.00 -10.15
N GLU A 562 -12.93 -26.93 -9.21
CA GLU A 562 -13.57 -26.69 -7.91
C GLU A 562 -12.85 -25.61 -7.11
N LEU A 563 -11.50 -25.62 -7.09
CA LEU A 563 -10.74 -24.60 -6.37
C LEU A 563 -10.78 -23.23 -7.08
N LEU A 564 -10.73 -23.21 -8.41
CA LEU A 564 -10.82 -21.97 -9.20
C LEU A 564 -12.25 -21.40 -9.22
N SER A 565 -13.29 -22.22 -9.00
CA SER A 565 -14.68 -21.76 -9.00
C SER A 565 -15.02 -20.86 -7.81
N LEU A 566 -14.19 -20.88 -6.76
CA LEU A 566 -14.24 -19.91 -5.66
C LEU A 566 -13.88 -18.49 -6.12
N TYR A 567 -13.18 -18.34 -7.24
CA TYR A 567 -12.58 -17.08 -7.70
C TYR A 567 -13.00 -16.73 -9.12
N ARG A 568 -14.31 -16.63 -9.35
CA ARG A 568 -14.88 -16.37 -10.69
C ARG A 568 -15.08 -14.87 -10.93
N TRP A 569 -14.63 -14.38 -12.09
CA TRP A 569 -14.90 -13.02 -12.59
C TRP A 569 -15.96 -13.05 -13.69
N THR A 570 -17.16 -13.50 -13.32
CA THR A 570 -18.32 -13.54 -14.23
C THR A 570 -19.35 -12.49 -13.83
N PRO A 571 -20.32 -12.15 -14.68
CA PRO A 571 -21.39 -11.21 -14.31
C PRO A 571 -22.19 -11.61 -13.06
N LEU A 572 -22.15 -12.89 -12.65
CA LEU A 572 -22.88 -13.43 -11.51
C LEU A 572 -22.01 -13.61 -10.25
N THR A 573 -20.70 -13.38 -10.33
CA THR A 573 -19.75 -13.70 -9.26
C THR A 573 -18.80 -12.55 -8.99
N GLN A 574 -18.40 -12.40 -7.72
CA GLN A 574 -17.67 -11.24 -7.22
C GLN A 574 -16.18 -11.54 -6.96
N GLY A 575 -15.52 -12.25 -7.88
CA GLY A 575 -14.07 -12.51 -7.80
C GLY A 575 -13.66 -13.15 -6.47
N LEU A 576 -12.89 -12.40 -5.65
CA LEU A 576 -12.38 -12.86 -4.36
C LEU A 576 -13.38 -12.78 -3.18
N ALA A 577 -14.65 -12.41 -3.41
CA ALA A 577 -15.67 -12.39 -2.35
C ALA A 577 -16.36 -13.75 -2.22
N TYR A 578 -15.63 -14.75 -1.70
CA TYR A 578 -16.11 -16.12 -1.47
C TYR A 578 -16.27 -16.45 0.01
#